data_AF-A0A9E5U267-F1
#
_entry.id   AF-A0A9E5U267-F1
#
_cell.length_a   1.000
_cell.length_b   1.000
_cell.length_c   1.000
_cell.angle_alpha   90.00
_cell.angle_beta   90.00
_cell.angle_gamma   90.00
#
_symmetry.space_group_name_H-M   'P 1'
#
loop_
_entity.id
_entity.type
_entity.pdbx_description
1 polymer ?
#
loop_
_entity_poly.entity_id
_entity_poly.type
_entity_poly.pdbx_seq_one_letter_code
_entity_poly.pdbx_strand_id
1 'polypeptide(L)'
;MSRPDRLLKEWGGSAGFAKYRSTVTVLQRPVDARSWWWWLSLPCGALLVAGCELKEVELPAGDPVVIVHAVMRPDFDQQFVVVERSFTGAVDPGKFEIGPIPGNSPRTPIAGAAVWVTNLDLPSDPCGNPVPFLEQPPGMADLLVRAGIYLSPRSCPTMRPGDRLELRVETPEEDVVTGMARVPGLNTAFLSVGNDSVEFGTGDTTTFNRDQDVLGVRVDASAGRLLQLQVRRPGDLSDVRATKIFADTTAMALRGDAIDVFVRGGGEDVFRAGRHYGLTVAITDTNYFDFARSRNNSLTGRGFINHLLGGVGVFGSLVATSTLVTVVGDLDDPREGVYRLTGQLLGIDVDVTMTVYLARSIADSELSAFLDGQWLAQQEVGPEGAVQWAPLTLNMESVDGRFDRDRLFVVVEDTVSDEVQILTLRGVRKPDAPFTVAVADSSPLGAAQLGSLTAVKQ
;
A
#
# COMPACT_ATOMS: atom_id res chain seq x y z
N MET A 1 -7.50 -0.12 -55.79
CA MET A 1 -6.15 -0.11 -56.44
C MET A 1 -5.31 0.85 -55.61
N SER A 2 -4.23 0.52 -54.91
CA SER A 2 -3.39 -0.67 -54.78
C SER A 2 -2.62 -0.51 -53.45
N ARG A 3 -2.52 -1.57 -52.64
CA ARG A 3 -1.45 -1.74 -51.63
C ARG A 3 -0.12 -2.09 -52.34
N PRO A 4 1.05 -1.86 -51.71
CA PRO A 4 1.68 -2.79 -50.74
C PRO A 4 2.15 -2.06 -49.45
N ASP A 5 2.06 -2.56 -48.21
CA ASP A 5 2.64 -3.73 -47.50
C ASP A 5 4.12 -3.59 -47.03
N ARG A 6 4.32 -3.80 -45.69
CA ARG A 6 5.53 -4.22 -44.92
C ARG A 6 6.67 -3.20 -44.69
N LEU A 7 7.30 -3.00 -43.51
CA LEU A 7 7.49 -3.71 -42.22
C LEU A 7 7.74 -2.63 -41.12
N LEU A 8 7.16 -2.70 -39.92
CA LEU A 8 7.82 -3.20 -38.71
C LEU A 8 6.76 -3.66 -37.70
N LYS A 9 6.83 -4.95 -37.38
CA LYS A 9 6.12 -5.69 -36.33
C LYS A 9 7.15 -5.98 -35.23
N GLU A 10 6.68 -6.34 -34.03
CA GLU A 10 7.39 -6.55 -32.75
C GLU A 10 7.40 -5.25 -31.93
N TRP A 11 6.66 -5.08 -30.84
CA TRP A 11 6.44 -5.97 -29.70
C TRP A 11 4.96 -6.03 -29.29
N GLY A 12 4.35 -7.20 -29.46
CA GLY A 12 3.09 -7.58 -28.83
C GLY A 12 3.33 -8.86 -28.06
N GLY A 13 3.50 -8.75 -26.74
CA GLY A 13 3.58 -9.87 -25.82
C GLY A 13 2.27 -10.01 -25.07
N SER A 14 1.26 -10.61 -25.70
CA SER A 14 0.11 -11.17 -24.99
C SER A 14 0.57 -12.42 -24.26
N ALA A 15 0.98 -12.28 -23.00
CA ALA A 15 1.10 -13.41 -22.10
C ALA A 15 -0.32 -13.94 -21.83
N GLY A 16 -0.65 -15.08 -22.45
CA GLY A 16 -1.84 -15.84 -22.10
C GLY A 16 -1.77 -16.20 -20.62
N PHE A 17 -2.72 -15.70 -19.84
CA PHE A 17 -2.86 -16.08 -18.45
C PHE A 17 -3.32 -17.53 -18.38
N ALA A 18 -2.39 -18.40 -18.00
CA ALA A 18 -2.71 -19.77 -17.61
C ALA A 18 -3.70 -19.73 -16.42
N LYS A 19 -4.79 -20.47 -16.58
CA LYS A 19 -5.85 -20.71 -15.61
C LYS A 19 -5.23 -21.32 -14.34
N TYR A 20 -5.05 -20.53 -13.28
CA TYR A 20 -4.57 -21.03 -12.00
C TYR A 20 -5.69 -21.80 -11.28
N ARG A 21 -5.72 -23.13 -11.44
CA ARG A 21 -6.35 -24.03 -10.46
C ARG A 21 -5.34 -24.29 -9.35
N SER A 22 -5.68 -23.96 -8.10
CA SER A 22 -4.88 -24.33 -6.93
C SER A 22 -4.82 -25.85 -6.81
N THR A 23 -3.70 -26.44 -7.26
CA THR A 23 -3.46 -27.88 -7.24
C THR A 23 -2.54 -28.17 -6.06
N VAL A 24 -3.06 -28.79 -5.00
CA VAL A 24 -2.23 -29.25 -3.88
C VAL A 24 -1.74 -30.66 -4.21
N THR A 25 -0.44 -30.82 -4.39
CA THR A 25 0.18 -32.12 -4.71
C THR A 25 0.51 -32.84 -3.41
N VAL A 26 -0.22 -33.92 -3.09
CA VAL A 26 0.09 -34.78 -1.93
C VAL A 26 0.75 -36.06 -2.43
N LEU A 27 2.05 -36.21 -2.15
CA LEU A 27 2.80 -37.44 -2.41
C LEU A 27 2.52 -38.45 -1.29
N GLN A 28 1.62 -39.42 -1.52
CA GLN A 28 1.51 -40.58 -0.65
C GLN A 28 2.55 -41.63 -1.07
N ARG A 29 3.49 -41.94 -0.16
CA ARG A 29 4.35 -43.12 -0.29
C ARG A 29 3.55 -44.36 0.12
N PRO A 30 3.52 -45.44 -0.68
CA PRO A 30 3.01 -46.70 -0.19
C PRO A 30 3.94 -47.23 0.90
N VAL A 31 3.39 -47.40 2.10
CA VAL A 31 3.99 -48.17 3.18
C VAL A 31 3.43 -49.58 3.03
N ASP A 32 4.26 -50.56 2.63
CA ASP A 32 4.40 -51.81 3.39
C ASP A 32 5.42 -52.81 2.84
N ALA A 33 6.08 -53.44 3.83
CA ALA A 33 6.46 -54.86 3.96
C ALA A 33 7.46 -55.55 2.99
N ARG A 34 8.61 -55.90 3.59
CA ARG A 34 9.28 -57.23 3.61
C ARG A 34 9.04 -58.23 2.45
N SER A 35 10.15 -58.64 1.80
CA SER A 35 10.65 -60.04 1.66
C SER A 35 11.53 -60.16 0.39
N TRP A 36 12.83 -60.38 0.55
CA TRP A 36 13.57 -61.62 0.31
C TRP A 36 13.77 -62.08 -1.16
N TRP A 37 15.02 -61.90 -1.62
CA TRP A 37 15.91 -62.83 -2.34
C TRP A 37 15.77 -63.24 -3.86
N TRP A 38 16.78 -62.83 -4.67
CA TRP A 38 17.66 -63.57 -5.64
C TRP A 38 17.28 -63.84 -7.15
N TRP A 39 18.09 -63.23 -8.05
CA TRP A 39 18.59 -63.56 -9.42
C TRP A 39 17.69 -63.91 -10.63
N LEU A 40 17.80 -63.12 -11.72
CA LEU A 40 18.31 -63.52 -13.06
C LEU A 40 18.27 -62.35 -14.08
N SER A 41 19.12 -62.48 -15.10
CA SER A 41 19.69 -61.47 -16.00
C SER A 41 18.98 -61.24 -17.34
N LEU A 42 18.95 -59.96 -17.79
CA LEU A 42 18.78 -59.41 -19.17
C LEU A 42 17.45 -59.65 -19.93
N PRO A 43 17.00 -58.77 -20.87
CA PRO A 43 17.59 -57.51 -21.37
C PRO A 43 16.67 -56.27 -21.39
N CYS A 44 17.30 -55.12 -21.66
CA CYS A 44 16.69 -53.84 -22.06
C CYS A 44 15.49 -53.98 -23.00
N GLY A 45 14.37 -53.33 -22.67
CA GLY A 45 13.30 -53.14 -23.66
C GLY A 45 11.91 -52.83 -23.11
N ALA A 46 11.78 -51.84 -22.23
CA ALA A 46 10.59 -51.01 -22.08
C ALA A 46 10.76 -50.14 -20.83
N LEU A 47 11.29 -48.93 -20.99
CA LEU A 47 10.97 -47.83 -20.09
C LEU A 47 9.48 -47.56 -20.26
N LEU A 48 8.63 -48.36 -19.59
CA LEU A 48 7.25 -48.01 -19.37
C LEU A 48 7.29 -46.69 -18.61
N VAL A 49 6.99 -45.63 -19.35
CA VAL A 49 6.59 -44.34 -18.83
C VAL A 49 5.38 -44.62 -17.95
N ALA A 50 5.62 -44.97 -16.69
CA ALA A 50 4.62 -44.90 -15.64
C ALA A 50 4.36 -43.41 -15.45
N GLY A 51 3.61 -42.82 -16.39
CA GLY A 51 2.96 -41.56 -16.18
C GLY A 51 2.06 -41.81 -14.98
N CYS A 52 2.46 -41.30 -13.81
CA CYS A 52 1.52 -41.10 -12.72
C CYS A 52 0.40 -40.27 -13.33
N GLU A 53 -0.74 -40.92 -13.58
CA GLU A 53 -1.96 -40.23 -13.92
C GLU A 53 -2.19 -39.30 -12.73
N LEU A 54 -1.97 -38.00 -12.97
CA LEU A 54 -2.31 -36.96 -12.00
C LEU A 54 -3.83 -37.00 -11.92
N LYS A 55 -4.33 -37.86 -11.04
CA LYS A 55 -5.76 -37.96 -10.81
C LYS A 55 -6.17 -36.63 -10.23
N GLU A 56 -6.94 -35.88 -11.00
CA GLU A 56 -7.55 -34.65 -10.55
C GLU A 56 -8.43 -35.00 -9.35
N VAL A 57 -7.96 -34.63 -8.17
CA VAL A 57 -8.73 -34.77 -6.94
C VAL A 57 -9.57 -33.51 -6.82
N GLU A 58 -10.85 -33.61 -7.14
CA GLU A 58 -11.82 -32.59 -6.75
C GLU A 58 -11.90 -32.59 -5.23
N LEU A 59 -11.31 -31.57 -4.62
CA LEU A 59 -11.54 -31.31 -3.21
C LEU A 59 -12.99 -30.87 -3.05
N PRO A 60 -13.79 -31.51 -2.18
CA PRO A 60 -15.14 -31.05 -1.93
C PRO A 60 -15.08 -29.61 -1.44
N ALA A 61 -16.00 -28.78 -1.96
CA ALA A 61 -16.17 -27.42 -1.47
C ALA A 61 -16.46 -27.48 0.04
N GLY A 62 -15.65 -26.79 0.84
CA GLY A 62 -15.93 -26.64 2.27
C GLY A 62 -17.18 -25.81 2.50
N ASP A 63 -17.78 -25.92 3.69
CA ASP A 63 -18.92 -25.10 4.07
C ASP A 63 -18.49 -23.61 4.17
N PRO A 64 -19.31 -22.67 3.66
CA PRO A 64 -18.98 -21.25 3.71
C PRO A 64 -19.08 -20.73 5.15
N VAL A 65 -18.00 -20.13 5.64
CA VAL A 65 -17.91 -19.53 6.97
C VAL A 65 -18.18 -18.02 6.89
N VAL A 66 -18.81 -17.45 7.91
CA VAL A 66 -18.96 -16.00 8.04
C VAL A 66 -17.59 -15.36 8.31
N ILE A 67 -17.26 -14.35 7.53
CA ILE A 67 -16.08 -13.50 7.67
C ILE A 67 -16.51 -12.14 8.20
N VAL A 68 -15.85 -11.67 9.26
CA VAL A 68 -16.09 -10.35 9.82
C VAL A 68 -14.80 -9.53 9.84
N HIS A 69 -14.83 -8.31 9.29
CA HIS A 69 -13.76 -7.33 9.40
C HIS A 69 -14.28 -6.08 10.10
N ALA A 70 -13.87 -5.90 11.35
CA ALA A 70 -14.26 -4.81 12.22
C ALA A 70 -13.04 -4.30 12.99
N VAL A 71 -12.66 -3.04 12.74
CA VAL A 71 -11.54 -2.39 13.44
C VAL A 71 -12.03 -1.05 13.97
N MET A 72 -12.25 -0.99 15.28
CA MET A 72 -12.76 0.19 15.95
C MET A 72 -11.66 1.23 16.15
N ARG A 73 -11.96 2.47 15.79
CA ARG A 73 -11.03 3.60 15.79
C ARG A 73 -11.60 4.76 16.59
N PRO A 74 -11.18 4.97 17.85
CA PRO A 74 -11.69 6.06 18.67
C PRO A 74 -11.33 7.45 18.11
N ASP A 75 -10.38 7.52 17.19
CA ASP A 75 -9.97 8.72 16.43
C ASP A 75 -10.83 8.98 15.18
N PHE A 76 -11.85 8.14 14.91
CA PHE A 76 -12.76 8.28 13.77
C PHE A 76 -14.19 8.53 14.23
N ASP A 77 -14.88 9.46 13.57
CA ASP A 77 -16.28 9.82 13.87
C ASP A 77 -17.26 8.67 13.55
N GLN A 78 -16.96 7.86 12.53
CA GLN A 78 -17.84 6.78 12.12
C GLN A 78 -17.07 5.46 11.99
N GLN A 79 -17.65 4.40 12.54
CA GLN A 79 -17.11 3.06 12.51
C GLN A 79 -17.83 2.23 11.45
N PHE A 80 -17.20 1.15 11.01
CA PHE A 80 -17.85 0.19 10.13
C PHE A 80 -17.45 -1.25 10.45
N VAL A 81 -18.34 -2.16 10.09
CA VAL A 81 -18.16 -3.61 10.16
C VAL A 81 -18.47 -4.16 8.77
N VAL A 82 -17.56 -4.96 8.23
CA VAL A 82 -17.79 -5.69 6.98
C VAL A 82 -18.10 -7.14 7.29
N VAL A 83 -19.17 -7.66 6.70
CA VAL A 83 -19.64 -9.03 6.85
C VAL A 83 -19.75 -9.68 5.47
N GLU A 84 -19.01 -10.76 5.26
CA GLU A 84 -19.01 -11.51 4.00
C GLU A 84 -18.89 -13.02 4.24
N ARG A 85 -19.10 -13.84 3.20
CA ARG A 85 -18.89 -15.30 3.26
C ARG A 85 -17.51 -15.69 2.74
N SER A 86 -16.90 -16.71 3.30
CA SER A 86 -15.67 -17.28 2.75
C SER A 86 -15.90 -17.91 1.37
N PHE A 87 -14.88 -17.88 0.53
CA PHE A 87 -14.91 -18.62 -0.72
C PHE A 87 -14.79 -20.12 -0.49
N THR A 88 -15.71 -20.87 -1.08
CA THR A 88 -15.74 -22.34 -1.06
C THR A 88 -15.15 -22.94 -2.34
N GLY A 89 -14.39 -22.15 -3.11
CA GLY A 89 -13.87 -22.54 -4.43
C GLY A 89 -14.88 -22.42 -5.58
N ALA A 90 -16.14 -22.08 -5.29
CA ALA A 90 -17.18 -21.85 -6.31
C ALA A 90 -17.05 -20.50 -7.04
N VAL A 91 -16.30 -19.56 -6.47
CA VAL A 91 -16.15 -18.20 -7.01
C VAL A 91 -14.79 -18.05 -7.67
N ASP A 92 -14.77 -17.56 -8.90
CA ASP A 92 -13.56 -17.35 -9.70
C ASP A 92 -12.78 -16.13 -9.15
N PRO A 93 -11.62 -16.33 -8.49
CA PRO A 93 -10.86 -15.24 -7.88
C PRO A 93 -10.28 -14.26 -8.92
N GLY A 94 -10.17 -14.68 -10.19
CA GLY A 94 -9.68 -13.83 -11.28
C GLY A 94 -10.69 -12.76 -11.74
N LYS A 95 -11.94 -12.80 -11.26
CA LYS A 95 -12.99 -11.84 -11.60
C LYS A 95 -13.17 -10.71 -10.59
N PHE A 96 -12.42 -10.74 -9.49
CA PHE A 96 -12.54 -9.74 -8.43
C PHE A 96 -11.24 -8.95 -8.31
N GLU A 97 -11.36 -7.62 -8.37
CA GLU A 97 -10.27 -6.74 -7.97
C GLU A 97 -9.99 -6.95 -6.48
N ILE A 98 -8.82 -7.49 -6.18
CA ILE A 98 -8.36 -7.74 -4.82
C ILE A 98 -7.75 -6.44 -4.32
N GLY A 99 -8.52 -5.65 -3.58
CA GLY A 99 -7.99 -4.44 -2.93
C GLY A 99 -8.39 -4.31 -1.46
N PRO A 100 -7.75 -3.39 -0.73
CA PRO A 100 -8.04 -3.12 0.67
C PRO A 100 -9.48 -2.58 0.85
N ILE A 101 -10.06 -2.87 2.01
CA ILE A 101 -11.35 -2.34 2.46
C ILE A 101 -11.05 -1.38 3.62
N PRO A 102 -11.62 -0.17 3.68
CA PRO A 102 -12.68 0.38 2.81
C PRO A 102 -12.14 0.91 1.47
N GLY A 103 -12.92 0.76 0.40
CA GLY A 103 -12.56 1.19 -0.97
C GLY A 103 -12.97 0.19 -2.07
N ASN A 104 -13.02 -1.10 -1.73
CA ASN A 104 -13.52 -2.17 -2.59
C ASN A 104 -14.81 -2.77 -2.03
N SER A 105 -15.62 -3.41 -2.89
CA SER A 105 -16.77 -4.18 -2.40
C SER A 105 -16.27 -5.38 -1.60
N PRO A 106 -16.98 -5.77 -0.52
CA PRO A 106 -16.90 -7.14 -0.03
C PRO A 106 -17.22 -8.07 -1.20
N ARG A 107 -16.56 -9.22 -1.26
CA ARG A 107 -16.64 -10.04 -2.49
C ARG A 107 -17.88 -10.90 -2.52
N THR A 108 -18.30 -11.34 -1.35
CA THR A 108 -19.45 -12.22 -1.10
C THR A 108 -20.22 -11.64 0.09
N PRO A 109 -20.76 -10.42 -0.06
CA PRO A 109 -21.37 -9.69 1.05
C PRO A 109 -22.56 -10.45 1.61
N ILE A 110 -22.71 -10.43 2.94
CA ILE A 110 -23.93 -10.88 3.61
C ILE A 110 -24.77 -9.63 3.86
N ALA A 111 -25.89 -9.49 3.16
CA ALA A 111 -26.84 -8.40 3.34
C ALA A 111 -27.84 -8.72 4.47
N GLY A 112 -28.40 -7.69 5.11
CA GLY A 112 -29.44 -7.85 6.13
C GLY A 112 -29.00 -8.54 7.43
N ALA A 113 -27.70 -8.70 7.68
CA ALA A 113 -27.19 -9.13 8.97
C ALA A 113 -27.51 -8.07 10.05
N ALA A 114 -27.81 -8.53 11.25
CA ALA A 114 -27.98 -7.68 12.41
C ALA A 114 -26.63 -7.55 13.14
N VAL A 115 -26.08 -6.34 13.16
CA VAL A 115 -24.74 -6.06 13.69
C VAL A 115 -24.86 -5.10 14.86
N TRP A 116 -24.28 -5.48 15.99
CA TRP A 116 -24.24 -4.62 17.18
C TRP A 116 -22.88 -4.63 17.85
N VAL A 117 -22.52 -3.48 18.41
CA VAL A 117 -21.35 -3.34 19.28
C VAL A 117 -21.80 -2.81 20.63
N THR A 118 -21.34 -3.45 21.70
CA THR A 118 -21.61 -3.05 23.08
C THR A 118 -20.33 -2.57 23.74
N ASN A 119 -20.35 -1.38 24.35
CA ASN A 119 -19.30 -1.01 25.31
C ASN A 119 -19.64 -1.60 26.68
N LEU A 120 -18.92 -2.65 27.08
CA LEU A 120 -19.14 -3.37 28.34
C LEU A 120 -18.74 -2.54 29.58
N ASP A 121 -17.86 -1.55 29.41
CA ASP A 121 -17.34 -0.71 30.50
C ASP A 121 -18.06 0.65 30.59
N LEU A 122 -19.06 0.87 29.72
CA LEU A 122 -19.96 2.02 29.75
C LEU A 122 -21.43 1.57 29.64
N PRO A 123 -22.04 1.05 30.73
CA PRO A 123 -23.42 0.55 30.71
C PRO A 123 -24.46 1.59 30.30
N SER A 124 -24.18 2.87 30.54
CA SER A 124 -25.01 4.02 30.15
C SER A 124 -24.40 4.76 28.96
N ASP A 125 -23.99 4.03 27.92
CA ASP A 125 -23.50 4.64 26.67
C ASP A 125 -24.60 5.53 26.07
N PRO A 126 -24.35 6.84 25.86
CA PRO A 126 -25.32 7.74 25.23
C PRO A 126 -25.73 7.29 23.81
N CYS A 127 -24.92 6.45 23.16
CA CYS A 127 -25.22 5.85 21.87
C CYS A 127 -26.23 4.69 21.92
N GLY A 128 -26.64 4.28 23.12
CA GLY A 128 -27.41 3.06 23.36
C GLY A 128 -26.53 1.86 23.68
N ASN A 129 -27.13 0.84 24.27
CA ASN A 129 -26.46 -0.38 24.68
C ASN A 129 -27.38 -1.58 24.40
N PRO A 130 -27.18 -2.32 23.28
CA PRO A 130 -26.07 -2.23 22.35
C PRO A 130 -26.23 -1.13 21.28
N VAL A 131 -25.14 -0.73 20.62
CA VAL A 131 -25.15 0.22 19.49
C VAL A 131 -25.35 -0.55 18.17
N PRO A 132 -26.44 -0.31 17.42
CA PRO A 132 -26.67 -0.98 16.14
C PRO A 132 -25.82 -0.37 15.02
N PHE A 133 -25.27 -1.22 14.16
CA PHE A 133 -24.60 -0.82 12.92
C PHE A 133 -25.53 -1.17 11.74
N LEU A 134 -25.76 -0.21 10.86
CA LEU A 134 -26.76 -0.29 9.81
C LEU A 134 -26.11 -0.31 8.43
N GLU A 135 -26.61 -1.18 7.56
CA GLU A 135 -26.16 -1.28 6.16
C GLU A 135 -26.49 0.00 5.36
N GLN A 136 -27.57 0.69 5.73
CA GLN A 136 -27.95 1.99 5.19
C GLN A 136 -28.35 2.94 6.32
N PRO A 137 -27.41 3.75 6.84
CA PRO A 137 -27.74 4.74 7.85
C PRO A 137 -28.77 5.76 7.34
N PRO A 138 -29.70 6.23 8.19
CA PRO A 138 -30.60 7.32 7.83
C PRO A 138 -29.81 8.54 7.33
N GLY A 139 -30.24 9.12 6.20
CA GLY A 139 -29.58 10.29 5.60
C GLY A 139 -28.38 9.97 4.69
N MET A 140 -28.07 8.69 4.46
CA MET A 140 -27.04 8.24 3.50
C MET A 140 -27.61 7.51 2.27
N ALA A 141 -28.89 7.72 1.93
CA ALA A 141 -29.54 7.03 0.80
C ALA A 141 -28.86 7.28 -0.56
N ASP A 142 -28.13 8.39 -0.70
CA ASP A 142 -27.40 8.77 -1.91
C ASP A 142 -25.94 8.29 -1.93
N LEU A 143 -25.41 7.83 -0.79
CA LEU A 143 -24.11 7.16 -0.75
C LEU A 143 -24.35 5.70 -1.11
N LEU A 144 -23.67 5.22 -2.15
CA LEU A 144 -23.65 3.81 -2.56
C LEU A 144 -22.96 2.96 -1.48
N VAL A 145 -23.57 2.85 -0.30
CA VAL A 145 -23.14 1.90 0.74
C VAL A 145 -23.44 0.52 0.18
N ARG A 146 -22.36 -0.24 -0.04
CA ARG A 146 -22.41 -1.54 -0.70
C ARG A 146 -22.90 -2.57 0.30
N ALA A 147 -23.57 -3.60 -0.21
CA ALA A 147 -24.07 -4.69 0.62
C ALA A 147 -22.93 -5.28 1.48
N GLY A 148 -23.27 -5.70 2.70
CA GLY A 148 -22.33 -6.29 3.65
C GLY A 148 -21.41 -5.30 4.37
N ILE A 149 -21.60 -3.98 4.19
CA ILE A 149 -20.91 -2.94 4.98
C ILE A 149 -21.93 -2.29 5.92
N TYR A 150 -21.69 -2.40 7.21
CA TYR A 150 -22.55 -1.88 8.27
C TYR A 150 -21.86 -0.72 8.97
N LEU A 151 -22.51 0.44 9.03
CA LEU A 151 -21.97 1.68 9.56
C LEU A 151 -22.57 2.00 10.92
N SER A 152 -21.76 2.49 11.86
CA SER A 152 -22.26 3.01 13.12
C SER A 152 -22.92 4.38 12.94
N PRO A 153 -23.76 4.82 13.90
CA PRO A 153 -24.04 6.23 14.09
C PRO A 153 -22.72 7.01 14.35
N ARG A 154 -22.70 8.28 13.96
CA ARG A 154 -21.56 9.17 14.23
C ARG A 154 -21.29 9.29 15.74
N SER A 155 -20.02 9.38 16.11
CA SER A 155 -19.51 9.34 17.48
C SER A 155 -19.86 8.09 18.28
N CYS A 156 -20.32 7.01 17.63
CA CYS A 156 -20.77 5.79 18.29
C CYS A 156 -20.01 4.52 17.83
N PRO A 157 -19.80 3.54 18.72
CA PRO A 157 -20.06 3.58 20.17
C PRO A 157 -19.15 4.59 20.89
N THR A 158 -19.54 5.02 22.10
CA THR A 158 -18.66 5.85 22.91
C THR A 158 -17.47 4.99 23.32
N MET A 159 -16.24 5.43 23.02
CA MET A 159 -15.02 4.67 23.27
C MET A 159 -14.04 5.49 24.10
N ARG A 160 -13.65 4.99 25.27
CA ARG A 160 -12.54 5.54 26.06
C ARG A 160 -11.35 4.57 26.04
N PRO A 161 -10.12 5.08 26.12
CA PRO A 161 -8.94 4.24 26.32
C PRO A 161 -9.15 3.22 27.45
N GLY A 162 -8.95 1.94 27.10
CA GLY A 162 -9.08 0.82 28.02
C GLY A 162 -10.47 0.17 28.09
N ASP A 163 -11.51 0.77 27.52
CA ASP A 163 -12.85 0.17 27.48
C ASP A 163 -12.84 -1.16 26.69
N ARG A 164 -13.68 -2.10 27.12
CA ARG A 164 -13.95 -3.37 26.44
C ARG A 164 -15.19 -3.26 25.57
N LEU A 165 -15.05 -3.66 24.32
CA LEU A 165 -16.13 -3.72 23.35
C LEU A 165 -16.48 -5.17 23.05
N GLU A 166 -17.75 -5.47 22.92
CA GLU A 166 -18.28 -6.74 22.42
C GLU A 166 -18.92 -6.53 21.05
N LEU A 167 -18.59 -7.37 20.08
CA LEU A 167 -19.26 -7.45 18.79
C LEU A 167 -20.19 -8.65 18.77
N ARG A 168 -21.38 -8.46 18.20
CA ARG A 168 -22.30 -9.53 17.82
C ARG A 168 -22.83 -9.30 16.41
N VAL A 169 -22.72 -10.32 15.56
CA VAL A 169 -23.27 -10.35 14.20
C VAL A 169 -24.20 -11.55 14.10
N GLU A 170 -25.44 -11.33 13.69
CA GLU A 170 -26.40 -12.39 13.38
C GLU A 170 -26.78 -12.30 11.90
N THR A 171 -26.51 -13.37 11.15
CA THR A 171 -26.83 -13.42 9.71
C THR A 171 -28.28 -13.86 9.46
N PRO A 172 -28.86 -13.60 8.28
CA PRO A 172 -30.18 -14.12 7.91
C PRO A 172 -30.25 -15.65 7.92
N GLU A 173 -29.11 -16.33 7.77
CA GLU A 173 -28.99 -17.79 7.85
C GLU A 173 -28.79 -18.30 9.29
N GLU A 174 -29.05 -17.45 10.29
CA GLU A 174 -28.95 -17.77 11.73
C GLU A 174 -27.53 -18.06 12.25
N ASP A 175 -26.48 -17.85 11.44
CA ASP A 175 -25.11 -17.87 11.94
C ASP A 175 -24.88 -16.68 12.89
N VAL A 176 -24.22 -16.95 14.01
CA VAL A 176 -23.89 -15.95 15.02
C VAL A 176 -22.38 -15.86 15.16
N VAL A 177 -21.83 -14.65 14.97
CA VAL A 177 -20.42 -14.34 15.21
C VAL A 177 -20.29 -13.39 16.39
N THR A 178 -19.42 -13.70 17.34
CA THR A 178 -19.10 -12.80 18.46
C THR A 178 -17.61 -12.59 18.62
N GLY A 179 -17.24 -11.45 19.20
CA GLY A 179 -15.85 -11.10 19.49
C GLY A 179 -15.74 -10.04 20.57
N MET A 180 -14.55 -9.91 21.15
CA MET A 180 -14.24 -8.92 22.19
C MET A 180 -13.01 -8.11 21.80
N ALA A 181 -13.04 -6.79 21.89
CA ALA A 181 -11.88 -5.92 21.65
C ALA A 181 -11.63 -4.99 22.85
N ARG A 182 -10.43 -4.42 22.95
CA ARG A 182 -10.09 -3.41 23.97
C ARG A 182 -9.58 -2.15 23.31
N VAL A 183 -10.26 -1.03 23.57
CA VAL A 183 -9.94 0.28 22.98
C VAL A 183 -8.53 0.72 23.42
N PRO A 184 -7.59 0.98 22.50
CA PRO A 184 -6.29 1.52 22.85
C PRO A 184 -6.37 3.03 23.13
N GLY A 185 -5.32 3.56 23.74
CA GLY A 185 -5.17 4.98 24.06
C GLY A 185 -3.76 5.45 23.71
N LEU A 186 -3.70 6.58 23.02
CA LEU A 186 -2.46 7.23 22.62
C LEU A 186 -2.50 8.65 23.20
N ASN A 187 -1.55 8.95 24.07
CA ASN A 187 -1.41 10.30 24.64
C ASN A 187 -0.59 11.17 23.68
N THR A 188 0.61 10.69 23.35
CA THR A 188 1.57 11.37 22.48
C THR A 188 2.40 10.34 21.72
N ALA A 189 2.95 10.73 20.57
CA ALA A 189 3.95 9.95 19.86
C ALA A 189 5.06 10.86 19.35
N PHE A 190 6.28 10.34 19.36
CA PHE A 190 7.48 11.08 18.99
C PHE A 190 8.27 10.31 17.93
N LEU A 191 8.74 11.06 16.95
CA LEU A 191 9.71 10.64 15.95
C LEU A 191 11.04 11.29 16.32
N SER A 192 12.10 10.49 16.44
CA SER A 192 13.45 10.98 16.73
C SER A 192 14.40 10.60 15.61
N VAL A 193 15.22 11.56 15.16
CA VAL A 193 16.29 11.37 14.18
C VAL A 193 17.54 12.06 14.71
N GLY A 194 18.56 11.28 15.07
CA GLY A 194 19.75 11.84 15.74
C GLY A 194 19.39 12.58 17.03
N ASN A 195 19.63 13.89 17.07
CA ASN A 195 19.28 14.77 18.19
C ASN A 195 17.93 15.49 18.00
N ASP A 196 17.31 15.39 16.83
CA ASP A 196 16.04 16.02 16.53
C ASP A 196 14.90 15.12 16.97
N SER A 197 13.82 15.74 17.46
CA SER A 197 12.59 15.05 17.84
C SER A 197 11.38 15.88 17.43
N VAL A 198 10.42 15.25 16.77
CA VAL A 198 9.14 15.87 16.39
C VAL A 198 7.98 15.06 16.97
N GLU A 199 6.92 15.75 17.37
CA GLU A 199 5.70 15.13 17.85
C GLU A 199 4.78 14.80 16.66
N PHE A 200 4.09 13.66 16.71
CA PHE A 200 3.13 13.31 15.68
C PHE A 200 1.86 14.14 15.81
N GLY A 201 1.26 14.52 14.67
CA GLY A 201 -0.01 15.25 14.63
C GLY A 201 0.08 16.77 14.80
N THR A 202 1.28 17.33 15.01
CA THR A 202 1.48 18.79 15.10
C THR A 202 1.71 19.45 13.73
N GLY A 203 1.97 18.66 12.69
CA GLY A 203 2.35 19.15 11.36
C GLY A 203 3.85 19.44 11.22
N ASP A 204 4.63 19.29 12.30
CA ASP A 204 6.07 19.42 12.26
C ASP A 204 6.70 18.29 11.42
N THR A 205 7.77 18.62 10.69
CA THR A 205 8.55 17.67 9.89
C THR A 205 10.00 17.67 10.33
N THR A 206 10.71 16.58 10.05
CA THR A 206 12.16 16.46 10.28
C THR A 206 12.84 15.90 9.04
N THR A 207 14.16 16.05 8.97
CA THR A 207 14.98 15.49 7.90
C THR A 207 15.64 14.21 8.37
N PHE A 208 15.59 13.17 7.55
CA PHE A 208 16.14 11.86 7.82
C PHE A 208 17.12 11.46 6.71
N ASN A 209 18.40 11.32 7.04
CA ASN A 209 19.40 10.80 6.10
C ASN A 209 19.37 9.27 6.11
N ARG A 210 18.86 8.67 5.03
CA ARG A 210 18.70 7.21 4.94
C ARG A 210 20.02 6.42 5.03
N ASP A 211 21.17 7.06 4.81
CA ASP A 211 22.46 6.39 4.74
C ASP A 211 23.19 6.37 6.10
N GLN A 212 22.86 7.32 6.97
CA GLN A 212 23.55 7.53 8.26
C GLN A 212 22.63 7.37 9.46
N ASP A 213 21.36 7.76 9.33
CA ASP A 213 20.48 7.93 10.48
C ASP A 213 19.73 6.66 10.85
N VAL A 214 19.29 6.65 12.12
CA VAL A 214 18.34 5.70 12.66
C VAL A 214 17.09 6.47 13.07
N LEU A 215 15.97 6.06 12.51
CA LEU A 215 14.67 6.61 12.81
C LEU A 215 14.12 5.91 14.06
N GLY A 216 14.00 6.66 15.16
CA GLY A 216 13.37 6.20 16.39
C GLY A 216 11.90 6.61 16.42
N VAL A 217 11.03 5.69 16.82
CA VAL A 217 9.63 5.95 17.13
C VAL A 217 9.37 5.56 18.56
N ARG A 218 8.70 6.44 19.31
CA ARG A 218 8.21 6.14 20.66
C ARG A 218 6.80 6.66 20.83
N VAL A 219 5.93 5.82 21.39
CA VAL A 219 4.56 6.18 21.71
C VAL A 219 4.36 6.12 23.23
N ASP A 220 3.77 7.17 23.78
CA ASP A 220 3.21 7.15 25.13
C ASP A 220 1.74 6.71 25.07
N ALA A 221 1.51 5.44 25.39
CA ALA A 221 0.19 4.82 25.33
C ALA A 221 -0.50 4.86 26.70
N SER A 222 -1.73 5.38 26.76
CA SER A 222 -2.59 5.26 27.94
C SER A 222 -3.27 3.89 28.04
N ALA A 223 -3.45 3.20 26.92
CA ALA A 223 -3.92 1.82 26.88
C ALA A 223 -3.42 1.10 25.61
N GLY A 224 -3.09 -0.18 25.73
CA GLY A 224 -2.46 -0.96 24.65
C GLY A 224 -0.93 -0.95 24.74
N ARG A 225 -0.29 -1.83 23.98
CA ARG A 225 1.17 -2.04 24.04
C ARG A 225 1.80 -2.43 22.71
N LEU A 226 0.97 -2.58 21.68
CA LEU A 226 1.34 -3.17 20.41
C LEU A 226 1.41 -2.04 19.40
N LEU A 227 2.59 -1.83 18.85
CA LEU A 227 2.87 -0.74 17.92
C LEU A 227 2.80 -1.25 16.49
N GLN A 228 2.05 -0.54 15.66
CA GLN A 228 2.19 -0.59 14.22
C GLN A 228 2.86 0.71 13.76
N LEU A 229 3.94 0.57 12.98
CA LEU A 229 4.49 1.65 12.18
C LEU A 229 4.15 1.38 10.72
N GLN A 230 3.58 2.37 10.05
CA GLN A 230 3.37 2.38 8.61
C GLN A 230 4.21 3.49 7.99
N VAL A 231 5.02 3.13 7.00
CA VAL A 231 5.80 4.05 6.17
C VAL A 231 5.17 4.07 4.79
N ARG A 232 4.76 5.25 4.32
CA ARG A 232 4.04 5.40 3.06
C ARG A 232 4.41 6.69 2.35
N ARG A 233 4.42 6.69 1.02
CA ARG A 233 4.54 7.94 0.25
C ARG A 233 3.24 8.76 0.34
N PRO A 234 3.29 10.08 0.55
CA PRO A 234 2.12 10.94 0.37
C PRO A 234 1.51 10.73 -1.02
N GLY A 235 0.18 10.78 -1.11
CA GLY A 235 -0.56 10.56 -2.38
C GLY A 235 -0.71 9.09 -2.80
N ASP A 236 0.13 8.17 -2.33
CA ASP A 236 -0.09 6.73 -2.56
C ASP A 236 -1.16 6.21 -1.62
N LEU A 237 -2.41 6.20 -2.10
CA LEU A 237 -3.55 5.66 -1.36
C LEU A 237 -3.64 4.13 -1.44
N SER A 238 -2.80 3.49 -2.26
CA SER A 238 -2.81 2.03 -2.38
C SER A 238 -2.09 1.39 -1.18
N ASP A 239 -2.80 0.54 -0.44
CA ASP A 239 -2.23 -0.16 0.73
C ASP A 239 -1.10 -1.14 0.37
N VAL A 240 -0.88 -1.39 -0.92
CA VAL A 240 0.05 -2.40 -1.45
C VAL A 240 1.51 -1.97 -1.34
N ARG A 241 1.77 -0.66 -1.29
CA ARG A 241 3.14 -0.10 -1.30
C ARG A 241 3.58 0.50 0.03
N ALA A 242 2.75 0.40 1.06
CA ALA A 242 3.12 0.84 2.39
C ALA A 242 3.89 -0.27 3.13
N THR A 243 5.07 0.05 3.65
CA THR A 243 5.78 -0.85 4.56
C THR A 243 5.12 -0.80 5.92
N LYS A 244 4.70 -1.97 6.43
CA LYS A 244 4.06 -2.10 7.75
C LYS A 244 4.93 -2.94 8.67
N ILE A 245 5.30 -2.35 9.80
CA ILE A 245 6.15 -2.97 10.82
C ILE A 245 5.34 -3.07 12.10
N PHE A 246 5.38 -4.24 12.73
CA PHE A 246 4.64 -4.54 13.94
C PHE A 246 5.63 -4.88 15.05
N ALA A 247 5.49 -4.25 16.21
CA ALA A 247 6.27 -4.53 17.41
C ALA A 247 5.35 -4.77 18.61
N ASP A 248 5.77 -5.66 19.50
CA ASP A 248 5.10 -5.93 20.78
C ASP A 248 5.52 -4.95 21.90
N THR A 249 6.15 -3.85 21.51
CA THR A 249 6.61 -2.73 22.34
C THR A 249 5.97 -1.43 21.86
N THR A 250 6.05 -0.36 22.67
CA THR A 250 5.60 0.99 22.28
C THR A 250 6.70 1.86 21.67
N ALA A 251 7.86 1.27 21.38
CA ALA A 251 8.98 1.97 20.77
C ALA A 251 9.73 1.04 19.82
N MET A 252 10.22 1.61 18.72
CA MET A 252 11.05 0.90 17.75
C MET A 252 12.10 1.82 17.14
N ALA A 253 13.13 1.22 16.56
CA ALA A 253 14.14 1.92 15.79
C ALA A 253 14.26 1.25 14.42
N LEU A 254 14.32 2.07 13.37
CA LEU A 254 14.42 1.62 11.98
C LEU A 254 15.61 2.31 11.33
N ARG A 255 16.52 1.52 10.77
CA ARG A 255 17.67 2.07 10.04
C ARG A 255 17.22 2.59 8.68
N GLY A 256 17.89 3.62 8.17
CA GLY A 256 17.56 4.18 6.85
C GLY A 256 17.87 3.24 5.68
N ASP A 257 18.77 2.27 5.88
CA ASP A 257 19.08 1.19 4.95
C ASP A 257 18.16 -0.04 5.09
N ALA A 258 17.01 0.10 5.78
CA ALA A 258 16.05 -0.97 5.91
C ALA A 258 15.45 -1.35 4.54
N ILE A 259 15.34 -2.67 4.31
CA ILE A 259 14.79 -3.26 3.09
C ILE A 259 13.46 -3.94 3.42
N ASP A 260 12.41 -3.65 2.66
CA ASP A 260 11.15 -4.36 2.72
C ASP A 260 11.22 -5.65 1.89
N VAL A 261 11.53 -6.75 2.56
CA VAL A 261 11.65 -8.08 1.94
C VAL A 261 10.31 -8.69 1.51
N PHE A 262 9.18 -8.06 1.85
CA PHE A 262 7.84 -8.59 1.56
C PHE A 262 7.22 -7.99 0.29
N VAL A 263 7.86 -7.00 -0.33
CA VAL A 263 7.46 -6.48 -1.64
C VAL A 263 7.77 -7.52 -2.72
N ARG A 264 6.75 -7.90 -3.50
CA ARG A 264 6.90 -8.86 -4.61
C ARG A 264 7.81 -8.26 -5.69
N GLY A 265 8.94 -8.90 -5.95
CA GLY A 265 9.85 -8.50 -7.03
C GLY A 265 11.31 -8.30 -6.59
N GLY A 266 11.59 -8.37 -5.30
CA GLY A 266 12.91 -8.11 -4.73
C GLY A 266 12.77 -7.06 -3.63
N GLY A 267 13.57 -7.16 -2.57
CA GLY A 267 13.47 -6.23 -1.45
C GLY A 267 13.75 -4.80 -1.92
N GLU A 268 12.81 -3.90 -1.69
CA GLU A 268 12.98 -2.48 -1.96
C GLU A 268 13.41 -1.75 -0.69
N ASP A 269 14.21 -0.69 -0.82
CA ASP A 269 14.47 0.22 0.29
C ASP A 269 13.14 0.77 0.84
N VAL A 270 12.96 0.69 2.17
CA VAL A 270 11.84 1.33 2.86
C VAL A 270 11.88 2.85 2.64
N PHE A 271 13.09 3.41 2.62
CA PHE A 271 13.34 4.84 2.44
C PHE A 271 14.18 5.11 1.20
N ARG A 272 13.56 5.73 0.20
CA ARG A 272 14.27 6.33 -0.94
C ARG A 272 14.50 7.82 -0.68
N ALA A 273 15.74 8.29 -0.82
CA ALA A 273 16.11 9.71 -0.69
C ALA A 273 15.47 10.57 -1.78
N GLY A 274 15.28 11.86 -1.54
CA GLY A 274 14.60 12.76 -2.50
C GLY A 274 13.07 12.66 -2.45
N ARG A 275 12.50 12.21 -1.32
CA ARG A 275 11.06 12.03 -1.16
C ARG A 275 10.58 12.37 0.25
N HIS A 276 9.31 12.76 0.33
CA HIS A 276 8.57 12.84 1.58
C HIS A 276 7.93 11.49 1.88
N TYR A 277 7.87 11.12 3.16
CA TYR A 277 7.12 9.95 3.63
C TYR A 277 6.15 10.37 4.73
N GLY A 278 4.91 9.89 4.61
CA GLY A 278 3.97 9.83 5.71
C GLY A 278 4.31 8.66 6.61
N LEU A 279 4.63 8.97 7.87
CA LEU A 279 4.79 8.00 8.92
C LEU A 279 3.51 7.97 9.73
N THR A 280 2.86 6.82 9.83
CA THR A 280 1.70 6.62 10.69
C THR A 280 2.06 5.61 11.76
N VAL A 281 1.87 6.00 13.01
CA VAL A 281 2.03 5.12 14.16
C VAL A 281 0.66 4.85 14.75
N ALA A 282 0.43 3.59 15.11
CA ALA A 282 -0.79 3.19 15.76
C ALA A 282 -0.51 2.32 16.97
N ILE A 283 -1.27 2.54 18.04
CA ILE A 283 -1.38 1.60 19.14
C ILE A 283 -2.60 0.75 18.91
N THR A 284 -2.42 -0.56 18.99
CA THR A 284 -3.46 -1.53 18.65
C THR A 284 -3.80 -2.40 19.85
N ASP A 285 -5.00 -2.97 19.80
CA ASP A 285 -5.37 -4.08 20.66
C ASP A 285 -4.69 -5.39 20.20
N THR A 286 -4.86 -6.46 21.00
CA THR A 286 -4.22 -7.76 20.71
C THR A 286 -4.85 -8.45 19.50
N ASN A 287 -6.15 -8.33 19.30
CA ASN A 287 -6.83 -9.01 18.20
C ASN A 287 -6.43 -8.41 16.86
N TYR A 288 -6.40 -7.07 16.75
CA TYR A 288 -5.91 -6.41 15.55
C TYR A 288 -4.45 -6.75 15.29
N PHE A 289 -3.58 -6.70 16.32
CA PHE A 289 -2.17 -7.01 16.17
C PHE A 289 -1.93 -8.45 15.67
N ASP A 290 -2.63 -9.42 16.27
CA ASP A 290 -2.55 -10.82 15.88
C ASP A 290 -3.07 -11.06 14.46
N PHE A 291 -4.17 -10.41 14.10
CA PHE A 291 -4.69 -10.43 12.72
C PHE A 291 -3.67 -9.86 11.74
N ALA A 292 -3.16 -8.66 12.00
CA ALA A 292 -2.30 -7.93 11.08
C ALA A 292 -0.95 -8.63 10.89
N ARG A 293 -0.35 -9.16 11.96
CA ARG A 293 0.93 -9.90 11.88
C ARG A 293 0.78 -11.30 11.30
N SER A 294 -0.38 -11.96 11.46
CA SER A 294 -0.62 -13.31 10.90
C SER A 294 -0.91 -13.29 9.40
N ARG A 295 -1.44 -12.18 8.89
CA ARG A 295 -1.67 -11.98 7.44
C ARG A 295 -0.39 -12.01 6.61
N ASN A 296 0.77 -11.85 7.25
CA ASN A 296 2.04 -11.53 6.58
C ASN A 296 3.07 -12.66 6.54
N ASN A 297 2.70 -13.94 6.69
CA ASN A 297 3.74 -14.97 6.78
C ASN A 297 3.39 -16.36 6.22
N SER A 298 3.79 -16.62 4.97
CA SER A 298 3.82 -17.96 4.37
C SER A 298 4.97 -18.83 4.90
N LEU A 299 5.94 -18.26 5.61
CA LEU A 299 7.18 -18.93 6.06
C LEU A 299 7.12 -19.44 7.51
N THR A 300 6.31 -18.84 8.39
CA THR A 300 6.25 -19.25 9.82
C THR A 300 5.34 -20.44 10.08
N GLY A 301 4.54 -20.86 9.09
CA GLY A 301 3.59 -21.97 9.24
C GLY A 301 2.51 -21.72 10.31
N ARG A 302 2.42 -20.49 10.84
CA ARG A 302 1.41 -20.10 11.81
C ARG A 302 0.20 -19.63 11.03
N GLY A 303 -0.88 -20.41 11.10
CA GLY A 303 -2.15 -20.06 10.48
C GLY A 303 -2.72 -18.75 11.03
N PHE A 304 -3.76 -18.27 10.36
CA PHE A 304 -4.56 -17.13 10.77
C PHE A 304 -4.94 -17.22 12.26
N ILE A 305 -4.60 -16.19 13.06
CA ILE A 305 -4.95 -16.15 14.48
C ILE A 305 -6.34 -15.51 14.60
N ASN A 306 -7.34 -16.35 14.86
CA ASN A 306 -8.73 -15.93 14.99
C ASN A 306 -9.12 -15.75 16.45
N HIS A 307 -9.74 -14.61 16.77
CA HIS A 307 -10.30 -14.32 18.09
C HIS A 307 -11.84 -14.24 18.07
N LEU A 308 -12.47 -14.54 16.93
CA LEU A 308 -13.92 -14.60 16.79
C LEU A 308 -14.47 -15.99 17.11
N LEU A 309 -15.68 -16.04 17.69
CA LEU A 309 -16.47 -17.25 17.86
C LEU A 309 -17.55 -17.29 16.79
N GLY A 310 -17.76 -18.46 16.15
CA GLY A 310 -18.78 -18.65 15.12
C GLY A 310 -18.42 -18.11 13.72
N GLY A 311 -17.29 -17.44 13.57
CA GLY A 311 -16.80 -16.92 12.29
C GLY A 311 -15.28 -16.77 12.27
N VAL A 312 -14.75 -16.22 11.18
CA VAL A 312 -13.32 -15.90 11.01
C VAL A 312 -13.13 -14.43 10.66
N GLY A 313 -11.97 -13.86 10.95
CA GLY A 313 -11.67 -12.47 10.62
C GLY A 313 -11.15 -11.70 11.83
N VAL A 314 -11.47 -10.42 11.91
CA VAL A 314 -10.98 -9.52 12.96
C VAL A 314 -12.10 -8.71 13.56
N PHE A 315 -12.17 -8.73 14.89
CA PHE A 315 -12.77 -7.66 15.67
C PHE A 315 -11.70 -7.14 16.63
N GLY A 316 -11.18 -5.96 16.31
CA GLY A 316 -10.11 -5.32 17.05
C GLY A 316 -10.29 -3.81 17.08
N SER A 317 -9.27 -3.10 17.55
CA SER A 317 -9.27 -1.66 17.64
C SER A 317 -7.85 -1.09 17.57
N LEU A 318 -7.73 0.09 16.98
CA LEU A 318 -6.48 0.84 16.90
C LEU A 318 -6.75 2.34 17.04
N VAL A 319 -5.76 3.07 17.53
CA VAL A 319 -5.74 4.54 17.47
C VAL A 319 -4.44 4.95 16.81
N ALA A 320 -4.49 5.89 15.87
CA ALA A 320 -3.33 6.26 15.08
C ALA A 320 -3.10 7.77 15.04
N THR A 321 -1.86 8.16 14.79
CA THR A 321 -1.45 9.52 14.47
C THR A 321 -0.35 9.48 13.42
N SER A 322 -0.16 10.58 12.69
CA SER A 322 0.77 10.65 11.58
C SER A 322 1.65 11.89 11.62
N THR A 323 2.82 11.79 11.01
CA THR A 323 3.71 12.91 10.70
C THR A 323 4.36 12.73 9.32
N LEU A 324 5.04 13.76 8.84
CA LEU A 324 5.84 13.72 7.63
C LEU A 324 7.32 13.68 7.97
N VAL A 325 8.10 13.02 7.12
CA VAL A 325 9.56 13.04 7.16
C VAL A 325 10.11 13.31 5.77
N THR A 326 11.07 14.23 5.70
CA THR A 326 11.84 14.51 4.48
C THR A 326 13.03 13.56 4.44
N VAL A 327 13.08 12.66 3.47
CA VAL A 327 14.16 11.68 3.36
C VAL A 327 15.22 12.16 2.38
N VAL A 328 16.45 12.28 2.88
CA VAL A 328 17.66 12.61 2.11
C VAL A 328 18.63 11.43 2.12
N GLY A 329 19.71 11.53 1.36
CA GLY A 329 20.80 10.57 1.36
C GLY A 329 22.14 11.29 1.21
N ASP A 330 23.23 10.55 1.36
CA ASP A 330 24.56 11.07 1.04
C ASP A 330 24.68 11.28 -0.48
N LEU A 331 25.47 12.28 -0.88
CA LEU A 331 25.66 12.66 -2.29
C LEU A 331 27.00 12.12 -2.79
N ASP A 332 27.11 10.80 -2.82
CA ASP A 332 28.37 10.10 -3.06
C ASP A 332 28.59 9.72 -4.53
N ASP A 333 27.54 9.75 -5.37
CA ASP A 333 27.66 9.53 -6.81
C ASP A 333 27.80 10.86 -7.58
N PRO A 334 28.69 10.95 -8.59
CA PRO A 334 28.86 12.18 -9.38
C PRO A 334 27.58 12.65 -10.10
N ARG A 335 26.57 11.78 -10.30
CA ARG A 335 25.25 12.10 -10.86
C ARG A 335 24.29 12.70 -9.83
N GLU A 336 24.50 12.44 -8.55
CA GLU A 336 23.71 13.05 -7.46
C GLU A 336 24.11 14.50 -7.24
N GLY A 337 23.28 15.25 -6.52
CA GLY A 337 23.58 16.60 -6.07
C GLY A 337 22.55 17.64 -6.47
N VAL A 338 22.89 18.91 -6.25
CA VAL A 338 22.00 20.04 -6.48
C VAL A 338 22.21 20.56 -7.90
N TYR A 339 21.14 20.57 -8.70
CA TYR A 339 21.12 21.09 -10.06
C TYR A 339 20.23 22.32 -10.13
N ARG A 340 20.73 23.42 -10.66
CA ARG A 340 19.91 24.59 -10.99
C ARG A 340 19.50 24.51 -12.46
N LEU A 341 18.20 24.50 -12.73
CA LEU A 341 17.59 24.48 -14.04
C LEU A 341 17.03 25.86 -14.34
N THR A 342 17.61 26.56 -15.31
CA THR A 342 17.18 27.90 -15.74
C THR A 342 16.86 27.95 -17.22
N GLY A 343 15.82 28.67 -17.62
CA GLY A 343 15.48 28.89 -19.03
C GLY A 343 14.10 29.50 -19.22
N GLN A 344 13.59 29.43 -20.45
CA GLN A 344 12.23 29.86 -20.78
C GLN A 344 11.42 28.69 -21.36
N LEU A 345 10.22 28.47 -20.83
CA LEU A 345 9.23 27.54 -21.35
C LEU A 345 7.98 28.32 -21.74
N LEU A 346 7.56 28.22 -23.00
CA LEU A 346 6.41 28.99 -23.53
C LEU A 346 6.47 30.51 -23.23
N GLY A 347 7.68 31.08 -23.17
CA GLY A 347 7.90 32.50 -22.84
C GLY A 347 7.84 32.83 -21.34
N ILE A 348 7.70 31.83 -20.47
CA ILE A 348 7.73 31.97 -19.01
C ILE A 348 9.12 31.58 -18.50
N ASP A 349 9.73 32.45 -17.69
CA ASP A 349 11.00 32.16 -17.04
C ASP A 349 10.84 31.04 -16.00
N VAL A 350 11.74 30.07 -16.04
CA VAL A 350 11.83 28.95 -15.11
C VAL A 350 13.17 29.01 -14.42
N ASP A 351 13.16 28.89 -13.09
CA ASP A 351 14.34 28.81 -12.23
C ASP A 351 14.04 27.87 -11.07
N VAL A 352 14.47 26.62 -11.22
CA VAL A 352 14.23 25.55 -10.24
C VAL A 352 15.53 24.92 -9.82
N THR A 353 15.65 24.66 -8.53
CA THR A 353 16.67 23.84 -7.93
C THR A 353 16.15 22.42 -7.77
N MET A 354 16.90 21.45 -8.28
CA MET A 354 16.60 20.02 -8.22
C MET A 354 17.70 19.31 -7.44
N THR A 355 17.37 18.78 -6.26
CA THR A 355 18.31 17.97 -5.47
C THR A 355 18.10 16.50 -5.81
N VAL A 356 19.03 15.90 -6.56
CA VAL A 356 18.91 14.57 -7.15
C VAL A 356 19.63 13.52 -6.30
N TYR A 357 18.94 12.41 -6.04
CA TYR A 357 19.44 11.22 -5.39
C TYR A 357 19.20 9.99 -6.27
N LEU A 358 20.12 9.04 -6.28
CA LEU A 358 19.92 7.76 -6.98
C LEU A 358 19.24 6.74 -6.07
N ALA A 359 18.40 5.90 -6.64
CA ALA A 359 17.86 4.75 -5.93
C ALA A 359 18.94 3.67 -5.80
N ARG A 360 19.01 3.02 -4.63
CA ARG A 360 19.80 1.80 -4.43
C ARG A 360 19.05 0.61 -5.01
N SER A 361 18.78 0.63 -6.32
CA SER A 361 18.14 -0.49 -7.01
C SER A 361 19.16 -1.23 -7.87
N ILE A 362 18.86 -2.47 -8.23
CA ILE A 362 19.74 -3.34 -9.03
C ILE A 362 20.11 -2.70 -10.39
N ALA A 363 19.35 -1.71 -10.86
CA ALA A 363 19.56 -1.06 -12.15
C ALA A 363 20.44 0.21 -12.10
N ASP A 364 20.80 0.74 -10.92
CA ASP A 364 21.58 1.99 -10.71
C ASP A 364 21.12 3.20 -11.57
N SER A 365 19.88 3.14 -12.06
CA SER A 365 19.34 4.04 -13.07
C SER A 365 18.14 4.81 -12.54
N GLU A 366 17.46 4.36 -11.50
CA GLU A 366 16.32 5.11 -10.95
C GLU A 366 16.83 6.28 -10.11
N LEU A 367 16.13 7.41 -10.17
CA LEU A 367 16.42 8.59 -9.34
C LEU A 367 15.14 9.11 -8.71
N SER A 368 15.32 9.83 -7.62
CA SER A 368 14.29 10.68 -7.01
C SER A 368 14.91 12.03 -6.65
N ALA A 369 14.10 13.08 -6.69
CA ALA A 369 14.59 14.42 -6.46
C ALA A 369 13.58 15.31 -5.74
N PHE A 370 14.08 16.30 -5.01
CA PHE A 370 13.29 17.43 -4.55
C PHE A 370 13.42 18.60 -5.53
N LEU A 371 12.29 19.22 -5.89
CA LEU A 371 12.21 20.43 -6.71
C LEU A 371 11.80 21.62 -5.87
N ASP A 372 12.51 22.74 -6.01
CA ASP A 372 12.23 23.98 -5.31
C ASP A 372 12.44 25.19 -6.23
N GLY A 373 11.52 26.15 -6.26
CA GLY A 373 11.64 27.37 -7.06
C GLY A 373 10.44 27.65 -7.97
N GLN A 374 10.68 28.36 -9.08
CA GLN A 374 9.63 28.81 -10.00
C GLN A 374 9.52 27.89 -11.23
N TRP A 375 8.37 27.26 -11.38
CA TRP A 375 8.03 26.31 -12.43
C TRP A 375 6.85 26.77 -13.29
N LEU A 376 6.46 25.94 -14.25
CA LEU A 376 5.35 26.14 -15.17
C LEU A 376 4.21 25.15 -14.83
N ALA A 377 2.99 25.65 -14.65
CA ALA A 377 1.79 24.82 -14.45
C ALA A 377 0.67 25.22 -15.42
N GLN A 378 -0.16 24.26 -15.84
CA GLN A 378 -1.36 24.54 -16.63
C GLN A 378 -2.51 24.92 -15.69
N GLN A 379 -3.13 26.06 -15.96
CA GLN A 379 -4.10 26.69 -15.07
C GLN A 379 -5.54 26.28 -15.40
N GLU A 380 -5.93 26.30 -16.68
CA GLU A 380 -7.27 25.92 -17.15
C GLU A 380 -7.24 25.46 -18.62
N VAL A 381 -8.17 24.57 -18.98
CA VAL A 381 -8.54 24.30 -20.36
C VAL A 381 -9.73 25.21 -20.71
N GLY A 382 -9.49 26.22 -21.53
CA GLY A 382 -10.56 27.11 -21.98
C GLY A 382 -11.67 26.35 -22.73
N PRO A 383 -12.86 26.94 -22.90
CA PRO A 383 -14.00 26.29 -23.57
C PRO A 383 -13.72 25.87 -25.03
N GLU A 384 -12.66 26.40 -25.64
CA GLU A 384 -12.17 26.02 -26.98
C GLU A 384 -11.11 24.91 -26.97
N GLY A 385 -10.77 24.36 -25.81
CA GLY A 385 -9.67 23.40 -25.64
C GLY A 385 -8.27 24.05 -25.59
N ALA A 386 -8.19 25.39 -25.54
CA ALA A 386 -6.92 26.09 -25.40
C ALA A 386 -6.37 25.94 -23.98
N VAL A 387 -5.15 25.44 -23.87
CA VAL A 387 -4.44 25.26 -22.60
C VAL A 387 -3.76 26.58 -22.21
N GLN A 388 -4.12 27.14 -21.05
CA GLN A 388 -3.44 28.31 -20.49
C GLN A 388 -2.38 27.88 -19.47
N TRP A 389 -1.18 28.47 -19.58
CA TRP A 389 -0.05 28.20 -18.69
C TRP A 389 0.27 29.41 -17.81
N ALA A 390 0.67 29.15 -16.57
CA ALA A 390 1.03 30.16 -15.58
C ALA A 390 2.26 29.71 -14.75
N PRO A 391 3.04 30.66 -14.21
CA PRO A 391 4.11 30.33 -13.28
C PRO A 391 3.54 29.77 -11.97
N LEU A 392 4.17 28.71 -11.47
CA LEU A 392 3.85 28.04 -10.21
C LEU A 392 5.10 28.06 -9.31
N THR A 393 4.94 28.38 -8.03
CA THR A 393 6.03 28.22 -7.05
C THR A 393 5.95 26.82 -6.47
N LEU A 394 6.99 26.02 -6.70
CA LEU A 394 7.17 24.70 -6.09
C LEU A 394 7.97 24.87 -4.80
N ASN A 395 7.52 24.21 -3.73
CA ASN A 395 8.21 24.20 -2.44
C ASN A 395 8.57 22.75 -2.08
N MET A 396 9.81 22.34 -2.39
CA MET A 396 10.33 20.99 -2.11
C MET A 396 9.43 19.82 -2.56
N GLU A 397 8.93 19.86 -3.78
CA GLU A 397 8.10 18.79 -4.34
C GLU A 397 8.93 17.57 -4.73
N SER A 398 8.44 16.36 -4.47
CA SER A 398 9.17 15.12 -4.80
C SER A 398 8.85 14.63 -6.21
N VAL A 399 9.86 14.37 -7.02
CA VAL A 399 9.72 13.84 -8.38
C VAL A 399 10.53 12.56 -8.58
N ASP A 400 10.08 11.74 -9.53
CA ASP A 400 10.75 10.51 -9.89
C ASP A 400 11.34 10.57 -11.30
N GLY A 401 12.40 9.81 -11.51
CA GLY A 401 13.02 9.75 -12.81
C GLY A 401 13.93 8.55 -12.99
N ARG A 402 14.72 8.62 -14.05
CA ARG A 402 15.81 7.70 -14.32
C ARG A 402 16.98 8.37 -15.04
N PHE A 403 18.18 7.93 -14.73
CA PHE A 403 19.37 8.07 -15.56
C PHE A 403 19.60 6.81 -16.40
N ASP A 404 19.52 6.92 -17.72
CA ASP A 404 20.08 5.89 -18.61
C ASP A 404 21.46 6.36 -19.08
N ARG A 405 22.51 5.89 -18.41
CA ARG A 405 23.88 6.39 -18.53
C ARG A 405 23.94 7.89 -18.22
N ASP A 406 24.21 8.72 -19.22
CA ASP A 406 24.24 10.18 -19.12
C ASP A 406 22.89 10.83 -19.46
N ARG A 407 21.83 10.05 -19.74
CA ARG A 407 20.53 10.62 -20.12
C ARG A 407 19.63 10.79 -18.91
N LEU A 408 19.31 12.02 -18.57
CA LEU A 408 18.33 12.39 -17.56
C LEU A 408 16.92 12.24 -18.14
N PHE A 409 16.07 11.49 -17.45
CA PHE A 409 14.63 11.43 -17.67
C PHE A 409 13.93 11.69 -16.35
N VAL A 410 13.21 12.81 -16.21
CA VAL A 410 12.42 13.09 -15.00
C VAL A 410 10.98 13.30 -15.40
N VAL A 411 10.09 12.70 -14.63
CA VAL A 411 8.65 12.92 -14.73
C VAL A 411 8.25 13.83 -13.57
N VAL A 412 7.85 15.04 -13.91
CA VAL A 412 7.25 15.96 -12.94
C VAL A 412 5.74 15.73 -13.01
N GLU A 413 5.21 15.07 -12.00
CA GLU A 413 3.77 14.89 -11.82
C GLU A 413 3.23 16.04 -10.97
N ASP A 414 2.30 16.82 -11.53
CA ASP A 414 1.53 17.79 -10.75
C ASP A 414 0.24 17.11 -10.28
N THR A 415 0.07 17.00 -8.96
CA THR A 415 -1.14 16.47 -8.30
C THR A 415 -2.03 17.56 -7.72
N VAL A 416 -1.77 18.84 -8.01
CA VAL A 416 -2.55 19.97 -7.47
C VAL A 416 -3.95 20.05 -8.08
N SER A 417 -4.22 19.32 -9.17
CA SER A 417 -5.55 19.11 -9.74
C SER A 417 -5.84 17.61 -9.91
N ASP A 418 -7.12 17.20 -9.93
CA ASP A 418 -7.53 15.80 -10.21
C ASP A 418 -7.04 15.29 -11.60
N GLU A 419 -6.39 16.15 -12.40
CA GLU A 419 -5.74 15.83 -13.65
C GLU A 419 -4.21 15.77 -13.44
N VAL A 420 -3.67 14.54 -13.41
CA VAL A 420 -2.22 14.29 -13.31
C VAL A 420 -1.55 14.79 -14.59
N GLN A 421 -0.84 15.91 -14.50
CA GLN A 421 -0.01 16.38 -15.60
C GLN A 421 1.38 15.78 -15.51
N ILE A 422 1.86 15.27 -16.63
CA ILE A 422 3.13 14.56 -16.73
C ILE A 422 4.03 15.38 -17.65
N LEU A 423 4.94 16.17 -17.06
CA LEU A 423 6.00 16.82 -17.82
C LEU A 423 7.22 15.91 -17.84
N THR A 424 7.75 15.65 -19.05
CA THR A 424 8.97 14.87 -19.21
C THR A 424 10.16 15.77 -19.48
N LEU A 425 11.14 15.74 -18.59
CA LEU A 425 12.45 16.37 -18.75
C LEU A 425 13.42 15.37 -19.40
N ARG A 426 14.09 15.75 -20.49
CA ARG A 426 15.06 14.91 -21.20
C ARG A 426 16.36 15.67 -21.48
N GLY A 427 17.47 15.23 -20.91
CA GLY A 427 18.78 15.87 -21.14
C GLY A 427 19.91 14.85 -21.24
N VAL A 428 21.04 15.26 -21.85
CA VAL A 428 22.29 14.48 -21.81
C VAL A 428 23.25 15.20 -20.88
N ARG A 429 23.44 14.66 -19.67
CA ARG A 429 24.38 15.14 -18.67
C ARG A 429 25.79 15.16 -19.26
N LYS A 430 26.50 16.24 -19.01
CA LYS A 430 27.95 16.32 -19.18
C LYS A 430 28.55 16.46 -17.79
N PRO A 431 29.44 15.55 -17.36
CA PRO A 431 30.15 15.74 -16.10
C PRO A 431 30.78 17.14 -16.06
N ASP A 432 30.55 17.86 -14.98
CA ASP A 432 31.18 19.16 -14.66
C ASP A 432 30.95 20.27 -15.70
N ALA A 433 29.93 20.15 -16.55
CA ALA A 433 29.56 21.17 -17.52
C ALA A 433 28.03 21.36 -17.59
N PRO A 434 27.57 22.59 -17.87
CA PRO A 434 26.15 22.82 -18.16
C PRO A 434 25.65 21.93 -19.29
N PHE A 435 24.41 21.46 -19.17
CA PHE A 435 23.76 20.67 -20.22
C PHE A 435 22.32 21.10 -20.45
N THR A 436 21.84 20.87 -21.67
CA THR A 436 20.48 21.24 -22.08
C THR A 436 19.51 20.11 -21.74
N VAL A 437 18.39 20.48 -21.13
CA VAL A 437 17.25 19.62 -20.80
C VAL A 437 16.06 20.07 -21.64
N ALA A 438 15.64 19.24 -22.59
CA ALA A 438 14.40 19.44 -23.32
C ALA A 438 13.22 19.16 -22.40
N VAL A 439 12.19 20.01 -22.46
CA VAL A 439 10.95 19.84 -21.71
C VAL A 439 9.83 19.55 -22.69
N ALA A 440 9.13 18.45 -22.50
CA ALA A 440 7.99 18.07 -23.31
C ALA A 440 6.78 17.76 -22.42
N ASP A 441 5.62 18.19 -22.88
CA ASP A 441 4.35 17.67 -22.38
C ASP A 441 4.23 16.20 -22.81
N SER A 442 3.81 15.31 -21.91
CA SER A 442 3.52 13.91 -22.23
C SER A 442 2.05 13.56 -22.05
N SER A 443 1.18 14.56 -22.06
CA SER A 443 -0.27 14.38 -22.07
C SER A 443 -0.71 13.46 -23.24
N PRO A 444 -1.83 12.71 -23.06
CA PRO A 444 -2.37 11.84 -24.09
C PRO A 444 -2.72 12.56 -25.40
N LEU A 445 -2.84 13.89 -25.36
CA LEU A 445 -3.21 14.77 -26.48
C LEU A 445 -2.04 15.01 -27.45
N GLY A 446 -0.82 14.59 -27.09
CA GLY A 446 0.34 14.57 -27.97
C GLY A 446 1.57 15.23 -27.34
N ALA A 447 2.75 14.68 -27.63
CA ALA A 447 3.99 15.22 -27.08
C ALA A 447 4.37 16.55 -27.75
N ALA A 448 4.05 17.67 -27.10
CA ALA A 448 4.48 19.00 -27.52
C ALA A 448 5.78 19.39 -26.80
N GLN A 449 6.78 19.85 -27.55
CA GLN A 449 7.99 20.43 -26.96
C GLN A 449 7.65 21.82 -26.41
N LEU A 450 7.82 22.01 -25.10
CA LEU A 450 7.50 23.27 -24.41
C LEU A 450 8.69 24.24 -24.39
N GLY A 451 9.91 23.71 -24.51
CA GLY A 451 11.14 24.51 -24.54
C GLY A 451 12.37 23.70 -24.13
N SER A 452 13.38 24.41 -23.64
CA SER A 452 14.59 23.81 -23.09
C SER A 452 15.14 24.62 -21.93
N LEU A 453 15.64 23.92 -20.92
CA LEU A 453 16.32 24.48 -19.76
C LEU A 453 17.83 24.21 -19.85
N THR A 454 18.62 25.05 -19.21
CA THR A 454 20.04 24.79 -18.94
C THR A 454 20.14 24.28 -17.51
N ALA A 455 20.66 23.07 -17.34
CA ALA A 455 20.95 22.48 -16.04
C ALA A 455 22.43 22.68 -15.70
N VAL A 456 22.71 23.22 -14.51
CA VAL A 456 24.05 23.43 -13.96
C VAL A 456 24.11 22.76 -12.58
N LYS A 457 25.06 21.84 -12.38
CA LYS A 457 25.32 21.28 -11.05
C LYS A 457 26.03 22.34 -10.20
N GLN A 458 25.53 22.57 -8.98
CA GLN A 458 26.05 23.58 -8.04
C GLN A 458 27.16 23.04 -7.15
#